data_AF-A0A5S4G8T1-F1
#
_entry.id   AF-A0A5S4G8T1-F1
#
_cell.length_a   1.000
_cell.length_b   1.000
_cell.length_c   1.000
_cell.angle_alpha   90.00
_cell.angle_beta   90.00
_cell.angle_gamma   90.00
#
_symmetry.space_group_name_H-M   'P 1'
#
loop_
_entity.id
_entity.type
_entity.pdbx_description
1 polymer ?
#
loop_
_entity_poly.entity_id
_entity_poly.type
_entity_poly.pdbx_seq_one_letter_code
_entity_poly.pdbx_strand_id
1 'polypeptide(L)' 'MRAMKMVMRRWSRMSADRGMSTAEYAVGTIAAAAFAGLLFKIVTSSQVRSLLLQIIEKALKIAS' A
#
# COMPACT_ATOMS: atom_id res chain seq x y z
N MET A 1 -17.55 44.34 -3.23
CA MET A 1 -17.83 42.93 -3.67
C MET A 1 -16.59 42.06 -3.92
N ARG A 2 -15.47 42.57 -4.47
CA ARG A 2 -14.26 41.76 -4.76
C ARG A 2 -13.56 41.19 -3.50
N ALA A 3 -13.50 41.96 -2.42
CA ALA A 3 -12.93 41.52 -1.15
C ALA A 3 -13.69 40.34 -0.53
N MET A 4 -15.03 40.39 -0.52
CA MET A 4 -15.88 39.30 -0.04
C MET A 4 -15.65 38.00 -0.81
N LYS A 5 -15.58 38.08 -2.15
CA LYS A 5 -15.27 36.92 -3.00
C LYS A 5 -13.88 36.33 -2.71
N MET A 6 -12.90 37.16 -2.37
CA MET A 6 -11.56 36.69 -1.99
C MET A 6 -11.56 35.91 -0.67
N VAL A 7 -12.27 36.42 0.34
CA VAL A 7 -12.40 35.76 1.65
C VAL A 7 -13.10 34.40 1.51
N MET A 8 -14.22 34.35 0.78
CA MET A 8 -14.94 33.10 0.52
C MET A 8 -14.09 32.05 -0.23
N ARG A 9 -13.32 32.47 -1.25
CA ARG A 9 -12.41 31.56 -1.98
C ARG A 9 -11.25 31.06 -1.13
N ARG A 10 -10.83 31.81 -0.12
CA ARG A 10 -9.78 31.39 0.83
C ARG A 10 -10.32 30.38 1.83
N TRP A 11 -11.53 30.59 2.34
CA TRP A 11 -12.20 29.66 3.26
C TRP A 11 -12.53 28.31 2.60
N SER A 12 -13.00 28.33 1.34
CA SER A 12 -13.26 27.10 0.59
C SER A 12 -11.99 26.26 0.35
N ARG A 13 -10.86 26.90 0.04
CA ARG A 13 -9.56 26.20 -0.10
C ARG A 13 -9.08 25.60 1.22
N MET A 14 -9.12 26.36 2.31
CA MET A 14 -8.75 25.84 3.64
C MET A 14 -9.61 24.66 4.07
N SER A 15 -10.89 24.63 3.69
CA SER A 15 -11.77 23.50 4.00
C SER A 15 -11.49 22.27 3.12
N ALA A 16 -10.99 22.46 1.89
CA ALA A 16 -10.55 21.37 1.02
C ALA A 16 -9.23 20.74 1.51
N ASP A 17 -8.28 21.55 1.98
CA ASP A 17 -7.00 21.07 2.50
C ASP A 17 -7.16 20.24 3.78
N ARG A 18 -8.17 20.52 4.61
CA ARG A 18 -8.45 19.73 5.84
C ARG A 18 -8.79 18.26 5.58
N GLY A 19 -9.37 17.93 4.42
CA GLY A 19 -9.70 16.56 4.04
C GLY A 19 -8.61 15.86 3.23
N MET A 20 -7.69 16.63 2.65
CA MET A 20 -6.66 16.15 1.74
C MET A 20 -5.67 15.20 2.44
N SER A 21 -5.14 15.61 3.60
CA SER A 21 -4.19 14.78 4.35
C SER A 21 -4.82 13.48 4.86
N THR A 22 -6.06 13.50 5.37
CA THR A 22 -6.73 12.27 5.83
C THR A 22 -7.02 11.30 4.68
N ALA A 23 -7.37 11.82 3.49
CA ALA A 23 -7.58 11.01 2.31
C ALA A 23 -6.28 10.34 1.82
N GLU A 24 -5.15 11.05 1.84
CA GLU A 24 -3.85 10.52 1.48
C GLU A 24 -3.43 9.35 2.39
N TYR A 25 -3.58 9.50 3.71
CA TYR A 25 -3.29 8.43 4.66
C TYR A 25 -4.22 7.22 4.46
N ALA A 26 -5.51 7.45 4.21
CA ALA A 26 -6.46 6.36 3.97
C ALA A 26 -6.11 5.59 2.69
N VAL A 27 -5.84 6.29 1.59
CA VAL A 27 -5.44 5.68 0.32
C VAL A 27 -4.10 4.96 0.44
N GLY A 28 -3.12 5.56 1.12
CA GLY A 28 -1.82 4.93 1.37
C GLY A 28 -1.95 3.63 2.16
N THR A 29 -2.82 3.60 3.18
CA THR A 29 -3.09 2.40 3.97
C THR A 29 -3.76 1.31 3.13
N ILE A 30 -4.76 1.68 2.31
CA ILE A 30 -5.44 0.73 1.41
C ILE A 30 -4.46 0.17 0.38
N ALA A 31 -3.62 1.01 -0.21
CA ALA A 31 -2.60 0.59 -1.17
C ALA A 31 -1.60 -0.40 -0.54
N ALA A 32 -1.13 -0.11 0.68
CA ALA A 32 -0.24 -1.01 1.42
C ALA A 32 -0.91 -2.35 1.74
N ALA A 33 -2.17 -2.34 2.19
CA ALA A 33 -2.92 -3.56 2.49
C ALA A 33 -3.16 -4.42 1.23
N ALA A 34 -3.51 -3.79 0.10
CA ALA A 34 -3.67 -4.48 -1.18
C ALA A 34 -2.35 -5.13 -1.65
N PHE A 35 -1.24 -4.41 -1.54
CA PHE A 35 0.08 -4.93 -1.88
C PHE A 35 0.49 -6.09 -0.97
N ALA A 36 0.24 -6.00 0.33
CA ALA A 36 0.48 -7.09 1.28
C ALA A 36 -0.36 -8.33 0.92
N GLY A 37 -1.62 -8.16 0.52
CA GLY A 37 -2.46 -9.25 0.03
C GLY A 37 -1.90 -9.94 -1.22
N LEU A 38 -1.37 -9.15 -2.17
CA LEU A 38 -0.69 -9.69 -3.35
C LEU A 38 0.56 -10.50 -2.97
N LEU A 39 1.43 -9.94 -2.12
CA LEU A 39 2.65 -10.62 -1.65
C LEU A 39 2.31 -11.91 -0.90
N PHE A 40 1.28 -11.90 -0.05
CA PHE A 40 0.81 -13.08 0.65
C PHE A 40 0.39 -14.17 -0.34
N LYS A 41 -0.39 -13.83 -1.37
CA LYS A 41 -0.77 -14.77 -2.43
C LYS A 41 0.43 -15.35 -3.18
N ILE A 42 1.45 -14.54 -3.45
CA ILE A 42 2.67 -14.99 -4.12
C ILE A 42 3.43 -15.98 -3.23
N VAL A 43 3.71 -15.61 -1.98
CA VAL A 43 4.50 -16.45 -1.06
C VAL A 43 3.78 -17.75 -0.70
N THR A 44 2.45 -17.74 -0.66
CA THR A 44 1.63 -18.94 -0.39
C THR A 44 1.33 -19.77 -1.64
N SER A 45 1.83 -19.38 -2.81
CA SER A 45 1.61 -20.12 -4.06
C SER A 45 2.32 -21.48 -4.07
N SER A 46 1.77 -22.42 -4.84
CA SER A 46 2.38 -23.75 -5.01
C SER A 46 3.76 -23.65 -5.65
N GLN A 47 3.95 -22.71 -6.59
CA GLN A 47 5.23 -22.46 -7.26
C GLN A 47 6.32 -22.07 -6.26
N VAL A 48 6.06 -21.08 -5.38
CA VAL A 48 7.03 -20.64 -4.37
C VAL A 48 7.32 -21.77 -3.39
N ARG A 49 6.29 -22.51 -2.95
CA ARG A 49 6.48 -23.68 -2.07
C ARG A 49 7.39 -24.73 -2.71
N SER A 50 7.16 -25.07 -3.98
CA SER A 50 7.99 -26.04 -4.71
C SER A 50 9.44 -25.58 -4.86
N LEU A 51 9.67 -24.29 -5.14
CA LEU A 51 11.03 -23.74 -5.21
C LEU A 51 11.75 -23.83 -3.86
N LEU A 52 11.07 -23.49 -2.75
CA LEU A 52 11.64 -23.62 -1.41
C LEU A 52 11.95 -25.07 -1.05
N LEU A 53 11.06 -26.01 -1.39
CA LEU A 53 11.30 -27.44 -1.17
C LEU A 53 12.54 -27.92 -1.94
N GLN A 54 12.70 -27.51 -3.20
CA GLN A 54 13.89 -27.87 -3.99
C GLN A 54 15.19 -27.34 -3.37
N ILE A 55 15.16 -26.11 -2.83
CA ILE A 55 16.33 -25.54 -2.13
C ILE A 55 16.67 -26.36 -0.89
N ILE A 56 15.66 -26.73 -0.08
CA ILE A 56 15.85 -27.54 1.12
C ILE A 56 16.38 -28.94 0.76
N GLU A 57 15.80 -29.61 -0.22
CA GLU A 57 16.25 -30.92 -0.69
C GLU A 57 17.70 -30.89 -1.18
N LYS A 58 18.07 -29.84 -1.93
CA LYS A 58 19.44 -29.65 -2.38
C LYS A 58 20.40 -29.43 -1.22
N ALA A 59 20.01 -28.64 -0.21
CA ALA A 59 20.82 -28.41 0.97
C ALA A 59 21.03 -29.70 1.79
N LEU A 60 19.97 -30.50 1.96
CA LEU A 60 20.04 -31.77 2.67
C LEU A 60 20.96 -32.79 1.97
N LYS A 61 20.92 -32.86 0.64
CA LYS A 61 21.82 -33.74 -0.15
C LYS A 61 23.31 -33.37 -0.05
N ILE A 62 23.63 -32.10 0.24
CA ILE A 62 25.03 -31.66 0.43
C ILE A 62 25.51 -32.01 1.85
N ALA A 63 24.61 -32.02 2.83
CA ALA A 63 24.94 -32.26 4.24
C ALA A 63 25.01 -33.74 4.63
N SER A 64 24.42 -34.63 3.83
CA SER A 64 24.50 -36.10 3.93
C SER A 64 25.68 -36.66 3.15
#